data_AF-A0A7K3F451-F1
#
_entry.id   AF-A0A7K3F451-F1
#
_cell.length_a   1.000
_cell.length_b   1.000
_cell.length_c   1.000
_cell.angle_alpha   90.00
_cell.angle_beta   90.00
_cell.angle_gamma   90.00
#
_symmetry.space_group_name_H-M   'P 1'
#
loop_
_entity.id
_entity.type
_entity.pdbx_description
1 polymer ?
#
loop_
_entity_poly.entity_id
_entity_poly.type
_entity_poly.pdbx_seq_one_letter_code
_entity_poly.pdbx_strand_id
1 'polypeptide(L)'
;MPLHAVRPRTTASRATARHTPMGQGEAEVLRIVADARTPVFVTVREGGRRRYSYWRPLDSTTGRGGCYVALPTADCDALHAAGRITLGDPVADPARTTYRVRATRTPLAAVRVLPRRVSAA
;
A
#
# COMPACT_ATOMS: atom_id res chain seq x y z
N MET A 1 -45.97 -26.41 8.56
CA MET A 1 -45.32 -25.66 9.66
C MET A 1 -43.96 -25.14 9.19
N PRO A 2 -43.81 -23.89 8.74
CA PRO A 2 -42.50 -23.27 8.55
C PRO A 2 -42.24 -22.27 9.68
N LEU A 3 -41.05 -22.26 10.30
CA LEU A 3 -40.61 -21.12 11.10
C LEU A 3 -39.22 -20.67 10.66
N HIS A 4 -39.13 -19.36 10.52
CA HIS A 4 -38.13 -18.59 9.81
C HIS A 4 -36.75 -18.62 10.49
N ALA A 5 -35.70 -18.87 9.72
CA ALA A 5 -34.34 -18.49 10.11
C ALA A 5 -34.18 -16.97 9.92
N VAL A 6 -34.26 -16.20 11.00
CA VAL A 6 -33.84 -14.79 11.02
C VAL A 6 -32.32 -14.75 10.96
N ARG A 7 -31.77 -14.24 9.85
CA ARG A 7 -30.36 -13.85 9.77
C ARG A 7 -30.25 -12.36 10.08
N PRO A 8 -29.36 -11.94 11.00
CA PRO A 8 -29.13 -10.52 11.24
C PRO A 8 -28.55 -9.86 9.98
N ARG A 9 -29.16 -8.75 9.55
CA ARG A 9 -28.58 -7.86 8.54
C ARG A 9 -27.48 -7.06 9.23
N THR A 10 -26.24 -7.54 9.15
CA THR A 10 -25.08 -6.68 9.41
C THR A 10 -24.98 -5.69 8.27
N THR A 11 -25.47 -4.48 8.48
CA THR A 11 -25.13 -3.33 7.65
C THR A 11 -23.65 -3.02 7.86
N ALA A 12 -22.80 -3.56 7.00
CA ALA A 12 -21.43 -3.08 6.88
C ALA A 12 -21.52 -1.63 6.36
N SER A 13 -21.45 -0.68 7.30
CA SER A 13 -21.27 0.73 6.98
C SER A 13 -19.95 0.84 6.21
N ARG A 14 -20.06 1.03 4.89
CA ARG A 14 -18.92 1.32 4.04
C ARG A 14 -18.47 2.72 4.41
N ALA A 15 -17.59 2.80 5.41
CA ALA A 15 -16.88 4.02 5.74
C ALA A 15 -16.18 4.49 4.47
N THR A 16 -16.69 5.56 3.87
CA THR A 16 -16.00 6.29 2.81
C THR A 16 -14.68 6.75 3.42
N ALA A 17 -13.59 6.04 3.13
CA ALA A 17 -12.27 6.43 3.57
C ALA A 17 -12.05 7.86 3.06
N ARG A 18 -12.07 8.82 3.98
CA ARG A 18 -11.79 10.22 3.66
C ARG A 18 -10.37 10.27 3.14
N HIS A 19 -10.21 10.45 1.84
CA HIS A 19 -8.89 10.65 1.24
C HIS A 19 -8.38 12.01 1.69
N THR A 20 -7.54 12.03 2.74
CA THR A 20 -6.79 13.23 3.10
C THR A 20 -6.00 13.70 1.87
N PRO A 21 -6.01 14.98 1.50
CA PRO A 21 -5.15 15.48 0.42
C PRO A 21 -3.70 15.10 0.69
N MET A 22 -3.02 14.61 -0.34
CA MET A 22 -1.64 14.12 -0.26
C MET A 22 -0.69 15.17 -0.81
N GLY A 23 0.45 15.37 -0.15
CA GLY A 23 1.51 16.22 -0.68
C GLY A 23 2.19 15.63 -1.91
N GLN A 24 2.93 16.46 -2.66
CA GLN A 24 3.66 16.01 -3.85
C GLN A 24 4.74 14.95 -3.52
N GLY A 25 5.45 15.10 -2.40
CA GLY A 25 6.47 14.14 -1.95
C GLY A 25 5.88 12.77 -1.63
N GLU A 26 4.79 12.74 -0.84
CA GLU A 26 4.03 11.53 -0.56
C GLU A 26 3.50 10.86 -1.85
N ALA A 27 3.04 11.65 -2.83
CA ALA A 27 2.58 11.13 -4.11
C ALA A 27 3.70 10.45 -4.92
N GLU A 28 4.90 11.04 -4.89
CA GLU A 28 6.07 10.49 -5.55
C GLU A 28 6.56 9.21 -4.87
N VAL A 29 6.63 9.20 -3.54
CA VAL A 29 6.95 7.99 -2.77
C VAL A 29 5.94 6.88 -3.05
N LEU A 30 4.64 7.20 -3.05
CA LEU A 30 3.60 6.21 -3.32
C LEU A 30 3.72 5.63 -4.73
N ARG A 31 4.08 6.46 -5.73
CA ARG A 31 4.36 6.00 -7.10
C ARG A 31 5.51 4.99 -7.14
N ILE A 32 6.62 5.28 -6.43
CA ILE A 32 7.76 4.37 -6.34
C ILE A 32 7.37 3.05 -5.65
N VAL A 33 6.64 3.12 -4.53
CA VAL A 33 6.20 1.94 -3.78
C VAL A 33 5.21 1.07 -4.57
N ALA A 34 4.38 1.70 -5.41
CA ALA A 34 3.42 1.00 -6.27
C ALA A 34 4.08 0.32 -7.48
N ASP A 35 5.27 0.76 -7.91
CA ASP A 35 5.99 0.14 -9.01
C ASP A 35 6.55 -1.24 -8.60
N ALA A 36 6.02 -2.28 -9.23
CA ALA A 36 6.44 -3.66 -8.99
C ALA A 36 7.91 -3.91 -9.32
N ARG A 37 8.51 -3.12 -10.23
CA ARG A 37 9.91 -3.25 -10.64
C ARG A 37 10.88 -2.65 -9.62
N THR A 38 10.39 -1.86 -8.67
CA THR A 38 11.22 -1.06 -7.77
C THR A 38 10.96 -1.48 -6.32
N PRO A 39 11.68 -2.50 -5.82
CA PRO A 39 11.27 -3.11 -4.58
C PRO A 39 11.67 -2.27 -3.36
N VAL A 40 10.69 -1.71 -2.63
CA VAL A 40 10.93 -0.88 -1.43
C VAL A 40 10.94 -1.71 -0.13
N PHE A 41 11.88 -1.38 0.76
CA PHE A 41 12.02 -1.96 2.09
C PHE A 41 12.19 -0.87 3.14
N VAL A 42 11.74 -1.13 4.36
CA VAL A 42 12.09 -0.35 5.55
C VAL A 42 12.93 -1.20 6.46
N THR A 43 14.03 -0.64 6.94
CA THR A 43 14.82 -1.26 7.98
C THR A 43 14.68 -0.45 9.26
N VAL A 44 14.27 -1.12 10.32
CA VAL A 44 14.18 -0.60 11.68
C VAL A 44 15.41 -1.10 12.43
N ARG A 45 16.25 -0.17 12.89
CA ARG A 45 17.41 -0.47 13.73
C ARG A 45 16.99 -0.54 15.20
N GLU A 46 17.86 -1.09 16.02
CA GLU A 46 17.80 -0.90 17.48
C GLU A 46 17.63 0.61 17.82
N GLY A 47 16.74 0.92 18.76
CA GLY A 47 16.34 2.30 19.05
C GLY A 47 15.24 2.88 18.14
N GLY A 48 14.67 2.08 17.23
CA GLY A 48 13.47 2.45 16.47
C GLY A 48 13.73 3.34 15.25
N ARG A 49 14.98 3.66 14.94
CA ARG A 49 15.34 4.46 13.76
C ARG A 49 14.97 3.70 12.48
N ARG A 50 14.14 4.32 11.64
CA ARG A 50 13.69 3.77 10.36
C ARG A 50 14.50 4.34 9.20
N ARG A 51 14.76 3.50 8.19
CA ARG A 51 15.26 3.94 6.88
C ARG A 51 14.52 3.19 5.79
N TYR A 52 13.81 3.94 4.96
CA TYR A 52 13.14 3.44 3.76
C TYR A 52 14.09 3.51 2.58
N SER A 53 14.19 2.44 1.79
CA SER A 53 15.07 2.41 0.62
C SER A 53 14.64 1.39 -0.42
N TYR A 54 15.12 1.56 -1.64
CA TYR A 54 14.99 0.60 -2.73
C TYR A 54 16.30 0.46 -3.49
N TRP A 55 16.47 -0.67 -4.16
CA TRP A 55 17.59 -0.86 -5.08
C TRP A 55 17.29 -0.18 -6.41
N ARG A 56 18.16 0.73 -6.86
CA ARG A 56 18.10 1.29 -8.22
C ARG A 56 19.05 0.46 -9.10
N PRO A 57 18.53 -0.28 -10.10
CA PRO A 57 19.37 -1.02 -11.05
C PRO A 57 20.38 -0.11 -11.75
N LEU A 58 21.49 -0.68 -12.19
CA LEU A 58 22.47 0.02 -13.02
C LEU A 58 21.86 0.25 -14.41
N ASP A 59 21.86 1.51 -14.84
CA ASP A 59 21.56 1.92 -16.21
C ASP A 59 22.87 1.92 -17.01
N SER A 60 22.97 1.02 -17.99
CA SER A 60 24.14 0.87 -18.85
C SER A 60 24.37 2.06 -19.79
N THR A 61 23.33 2.85 -20.07
CA THR A 61 23.42 4.00 -20.98
C THR A 61 24.02 5.21 -20.28
N THR A 62 23.61 5.45 -19.02
CA THR A 62 24.07 6.60 -18.24
C THR A 62 25.20 6.25 -17.27
N GLY A 63 25.48 4.95 -17.06
CA GLY A 63 26.44 4.46 -16.07
C GLY A 63 25.99 4.69 -14.62
N ARG A 64 24.72 5.06 -14.37
CA ARG A 64 24.21 5.42 -13.05
C ARG A 64 23.32 4.33 -12.48
N GLY A 65 23.33 4.17 -11.15
CA GLY A 65 22.55 3.16 -10.46
C GLY A 65 23.44 2.15 -9.75
N GLY A 66 22.96 0.92 -9.56
CA GLY A 66 23.68 -0.09 -8.79
C GLY A 66 23.82 0.29 -7.31
N CYS A 67 22.85 1.05 -6.77
CA CYS A 67 22.93 1.57 -5.42
C CYS A 67 21.56 1.56 -4.73
N TYR A 68 21.57 1.53 -3.39
CA TYR A 68 20.37 1.80 -2.61
C TYR A 68 20.05 3.29 -2.59
N VAL A 69 18.82 3.64 -2.96
CA VAL A 69 18.29 5.00 -2.87
C VAL A 69 17.44 5.09 -1.61
N ALA A 70 17.69 6.10 -0.78
CA ALA A 70 16.89 6.37 0.40
C ALA A 70 15.63 7.17 0.02
N LEU A 71 14.50 6.81 0.61
CA LEU A 71 13.25 7.57 0.49
C LEU A 71 13.10 8.54 1.67
N PRO A 72 12.40 9.68 1.49
CA PRO A 72 12.08 10.59 2.58
C PRO A 72 11.29 9.85 3.67
N THR A 73 11.89 9.75 4.87
CA THR A 73 11.32 8.93 5.96
C THR A 73 10.01 9.52 6.47
N ALA A 74 9.92 10.85 6.58
CA ALA A 74 8.69 11.53 7.01
C ALA A 74 7.50 11.24 6.09
N ASP A 75 7.69 11.28 4.76
CA ASP A 75 6.63 10.98 3.79
C ASP A 75 6.22 9.50 3.86
N CYS A 76 7.19 8.59 4.01
CA CYS A 76 6.88 7.16 4.19
C CYS A 76 6.10 6.91 5.49
N ASP A 77 6.50 7.52 6.60
CA ASP A 77 5.81 7.39 7.88
C ASP A 77 4.39 7.99 7.82
N ALA A 78 4.20 9.13 7.15
CA ALA A 78 2.89 9.74 6.93
C ALA A 78 1.97 8.85 6.08
N LEU A 79 2.49 8.28 4.99
CA LEU A 79 1.76 7.30 4.17
C LEU A 79 1.39 6.04 4.95
N HIS A 80 2.28 5.55 5.82
CA HIS A 80 2.03 4.40 6.66
C HIS A 80 0.95 4.71 7.72
N ALA A 81 1.05 5.86 8.39
CA ALA A 81 0.04 6.34 9.33
C ALA A 81 -1.33 6.56 8.67
N ALA A 82 -1.36 7.00 7.41
CA ALA A 82 -2.56 7.14 6.61
C ALA A 82 -3.09 5.82 6.02
N GLY A 83 -2.43 4.68 6.28
CA GLY A 83 -2.83 3.36 5.79
C GLY A 83 -2.66 3.16 4.28
N ARG A 84 -1.88 4.01 3.61
CA ARG A 84 -1.66 3.97 2.14
C ARG A 84 -0.52 3.07 1.73
N ILE A 85 0.38 2.79 2.66
CA ILE A 85 1.38 1.73 2.52
C ILE A 85 1.30 0.80 3.73
N THR A 86 1.67 -0.45 3.53
CA THR A 86 1.73 -1.47 4.57
C THR A 86 3.12 -2.09 4.63
N LEU A 87 3.45 -2.60 5.82
CA LEU A 87 4.62 -3.42 6.05
C LEU A 87 4.21 -4.89 5.97
N GLY A 88 4.90 -5.66 5.15
CA GLY A 88 4.75 -7.12 5.08
C GLY A 88 5.50 -7.81 6.21
N ASP A 89 5.78 -9.10 6.02
CA ASP A 89 6.39 -9.91 7.08
C ASP A 89 7.78 -9.39 7.49
N PRO A 90 8.08 -9.39 8.80
CA PRO A 90 9.39 -9.03 9.31
C PRO A 90 10.43 -10.09 8.94
N VAL A 91 11.58 -9.63 8.43
CA VAL A 91 12.82 -10.40 8.42
C VAL A 91 13.69 -9.85 9.53
N ALA A 92 13.72 -10.55 10.66
CA ALA A 92 14.46 -10.16 11.85
C ALA A 92 15.91 -10.64 11.80
N ASP A 93 16.82 -9.73 12.06
CA ASP A 93 18.24 -9.94 12.33
C ASP A 93 18.53 -9.37 13.73
N PRO A 94 19.51 -9.90 14.50
CA PRO A 94 19.77 -9.44 15.86
C PRO A 94 19.97 -7.92 16.00
N ALA A 95 20.49 -7.24 14.97
CA ALA A 95 20.75 -5.79 15.00
C ALA A 95 19.67 -4.95 14.29
N ARG A 96 18.71 -5.57 13.59
CA ARG A 96 17.71 -4.87 12.76
C ARG A 96 16.54 -5.76 12.35
N THR A 97 15.39 -5.14 12.16
CA THR A 97 14.26 -5.78 11.47
C THR A 97 14.02 -5.10 10.13
N THR A 98 13.93 -5.88 9.06
CA THR A 98 13.58 -5.36 7.73
C THR A 98 12.20 -5.81 7.33
N TYR A 99 11.40 -4.90 6.81
CA TYR A 99 10.05 -5.17 6.33
C TYR A 99 9.95 -4.82 4.86
N ARG A 100 9.18 -5.63 4.14
CA ARG A 100 8.78 -5.29 2.79
C ARG A 100 7.73 -4.17 2.83
N VAL A 101 7.91 -3.10 2.06
CA VAL A 101 6.89 -2.04 1.95
C VAL A 101 6.04 -2.32 0.71
N ARG A 102 4.72 -2.17 0.84
CA ARG A 102 3.75 -2.33 -0.25
C ARG A 102 2.76 -1.19 -0.25
N ALA A 103 2.29 -0.78 -1.43
CA ALA A 103 1.17 0.14 -1.54
C ALA A 103 -0.11 -0.61 -1.16
N THR A 104 -0.95 0.00 -0.33
CA THR A 104 -2.27 -0.53 0.00
C THR A 104 -3.14 -0.43 -1.24
N ARG A 105 -3.58 -1.56 -1.80
CA ARG A 105 -4.63 -1.53 -2.82
C ARG A 105 -5.95 -1.23 -2.13
N THR A 106 -6.49 -0.03 -2.33
CA THR A 106 -7.92 0.17 -2.12
C THR A 106 -8.63 -0.66 -3.19
N PRO A 107 -9.49 -1.63 -2.84
CA PRO A 107 -10.31 -2.29 -3.84
C PRO A 107 -11.15 -1.19 -4.49
N LEU A 108 -10.96 -0.96 -5.80
CA LEU A 108 -11.95 -0.23 -6.58
C LEU A 108 -13.25 -0.98 -6.34
N ALA A 109 -14.22 -0.33 -5.69
CA ALA A 109 -15.51 -0.94 -5.40
C ALA A 109 -16.01 -1.56 -6.72
N ALA A 110 -16.14 -2.89 -6.73
CA ALA A 110 -16.53 -3.64 -7.91
C ALA A 110 -17.72 -2.91 -8.56
N VAL A 111 -17.49 -2.37 -9.77
CA VAL A 111 -18.54 -1.76 -10.56
C VAL A 111 -19.57 -2.86 -10.76
N ARG A 112 -20.71 -2.76 -10.06
CA ARG A 112 -21.84 -3.66 -10.28
C ARG A 112 -22.32 -3.38 -11.69
N VAL A 113 -21.88 -4.20 -12.65
CA VAL A 113 -22.52 -4.28 -13.96
C VAL A 113 -23.92 -4.84 -13.70
N LEU A 114 -24.91 -3.95 -13.70
CA LEU A 114 -26.32 -4.34 -13.64
C LEU A 114 -26.68 -4.98 -14.99
N PRO A 115 -27.22 -6.22 -15.02
CA PRO A 115 -27.67 -6.80 -16.27
C PRO A 115 -28.84 -5.97 -16.81
N ARG A 116 -28.70 -5.53 -18.05
CA ARG A 116 -29.75 -4.82 -18.80
C ARG A 116 -30.92 -5.79 -19.01
N ARG A 117 -32.03 -5.57 -18.29
CA ARG A 117 -33.28 -6.28 -18.57
C ARG A 117 -33.76 -5.85 -19.96
N VAL A 118 -33.75 -6.79 -20.89
CA VAL A 118 -34.50 -6.67 -22.15
C VAL A 118 -35.92 -7.12 -21.82
N SER A 119 -36.86 -6.18 -21.78
CA SER A 119 -38.29 -6.53 -21.84
C SER A 119 -38.63 -6.88 -23.28
N ALA A 120 -39.14 -8.09 -23.49
CA ALA A 120 -39.83 -8.46 -24.73
C ALA A 120 -41.29 -7.98 -24.62
N ALA A 121 -41.79 -7.47 -25.74
CA ALA A 121 -43.17 -6.99 -25.95
C ALA A 121 -44.13 -8.15 -26.22
#